data_AF-A0A7V4ASG9-F1
#
_entry.id   AF-A0A7V4ASG9-F1
#
_cell.length_a   1.000
_cell.length_b   1.000
_cell.length_c   1.000
_cell.angle_alpha   90.00
_cell.angle_beta   90.00
_cell.angle_gamma   90.00
#
_symmetry.space_group_name_H-M   'P 1'
#
loop_
_entity.id
_entity.type
_entity.pdbx_description
1 polymer ?
#
loop_
_entity_poly.entity_id
_entity_poly.type
_entity_poly.pdbx_seq_one_letter_code
_entity_poly.pdbx_strand_id
1 'polypeptide(L)'
;MASSLKEGDAVQVVDREATQADEKNRTFFNHFRNTRGVLEKLYDDGTATVVLDASTLPEEVRRRHEELTEAARKKWLDGLSSEARARLTPEEQQFQMRYTILVNVDDLLPAGAAKKAAKASTSSKAPAASAPAEEKPARKTATGAKASAASRSAGESPKTLTLSDLEKAEEEALRRRQAKARE
;
A
#
# COMPACT_ATOMS: atom_id res chain seq x y z
N MET A 1 32.30 -3.91 0.06
CA MET A 1 32.45 -3.24 1.37
C MET A 1 31.04 -3.06 1.95
N ALA A 2 30.47 -4.10 2.55
CA ALA A 2 29.13 -4.01 3.12
C ALA A 2 29.17 -3.14 4.39
N SER A 3 28.79 -1.86 4.24
CA SER A 3 28.46 -1.02 5.40
C SER A 3 27.24 -1.64 6.08
N SER A 4 27.18 -1.59 7.42
CA SER A 4 26.06 -2.15 8.19
C SER A 4 24.80 -1.30 8.04
N LEU A 5 24.19 -1.35 6.84
CA LEU A 5 22.90 -0.77 6.52
C LEU A 5 21.81 -1.36 7.42
N LYS A 6 20.82 -0.55 7.71
CA LYS A 6 19.74 -0.85 8.66
C LYS A 6 18.45 -0.19 8.20
N GLU A 7 17.33 -0.71 8.69
CA GLU A 7 16.02 -0.12 8.47
C GLU A 7 15.97 1.32 8.99
N GLY A 8 15.40 2.22 8.19
CA GLY A 8 15.37 3.66 8.43
C GLY A 8 16.64 4.44 8.07
N ASP A 9 17.68 3.82 7.48
CA ASP A 9 18.86 4.55 7.01
C ASP A 9 18.67 5.20 5.63
N ALA A 10 19.37 6.29 5.38
CA ALA A 10 19.33 7.01 4.10
C ALA A 10 20.28 6.36 3.09
N VAL A 11 19.78 6.04 1.90
CA VAL A 11 20.53 5.33 0.86
C VAL A 11 20.44 6.02 -0.49
N GLN A 12 21.49 5.88 -1.30
CA GLN A 12 21.54 6.26 -2.71
C GLN A 12 21.83 5.01 -3.55
N VAL A 13 21.05 4.81 -4.61
CA VAL A 13 21.24 3.70 -5.55
C VAL A 13 22.49 3.97 -6.40
N VAL A 14 23.34 2.95 -6.54
CA VAL A 14 24.59 3.01 -7.32
C VAL A 14 24.31 3.41 -8.78
N ASP A 15 25.18 4.24 -9.35
CA ASP A 15 25.23 4.49 -10.79
C ASP A 15 25.92 3.32 -11.51
N ARG A 16 25.14 2.27 -11.83
CA ARG A 16 25.58 1.12 -12.64
C ARG A 16 24.65 0.85 -13.80
N GLU A 17 25.15 0.14 -14.80
CA GLU A 17 24.34 -0.40 -15.89
C GLU A 17 23.48 -1.57 -15.38
N ALA A 18 22.19 -1.61 -15.75
CA ALA A 18 21.34 -2.76 -15.46
C ALA A 18 21.87 -4.00 -16.21
N THR A 19 22.08 -5.10 -15.51
CA THR A 19 22.52 -6.36 -16.14
C THR A 19 21.31 -7.17 -16.62
N GLN A 20 21.51 -8.11 -17.56
CA GLN A 20 20.43 -9.04 -17.95
C GLN A 20 19.92 -9.91 -16.79
N ALA A 21 20.72 -10.10 -15.74
CA ALA A 21 20.28 -10.75 -14.50
C ALA A 21 19.30 -9.84 -13.73
N ASP A 22 19.57 -8.53 -13.67
CA ASP A 22 18.68 -7.57 -13.03
C ASP A 22 17.36 -7.39 -13.76
N GLU A 23 17.39 -7.32 -15.10
CA GLU A 23 16.16 -7.20 -15.89
C GLU A 23 15.24 -8.42 -15.69
N LYS A 24 15.84 -9.61 -15.58
CA LYS A 24 15.14 -10.87 -15.33
C LYS A 24 14.58 -10.94 -13.90
N ASN A 25 15.37 -10.54 -12.91
CA ASN A 25 15.00 -10.57 -11.49
C ASN A 25 14.16 -9.36 -11.05
N ARG A 26 14.14 -8.30 -11.87
CA ARG A 26 13.53 -6.97 -11.63
C ARG A 26 14.15 -6.22 -10.44
N THR A 27 15.41 -6.50 -10.13
CA THR A 27 16.18 -5.94 -9.00
C THR A 27 16.83 -4.59 -9.28
N PHE A 28 17.02 -4.21 -10.55
CA PHE A 28 17.63 -2.94 -10.92
C PHE A 28 17.17 -2.50 -12.31
N PHE A 29 16.87 -1.21 -12.48
CA PHE A 29 16.57 -0.61 -13.78
C PHE A 29 17.36 0.70 -13.95
N ASN A 30 17.69 1.03 -15.20
CA ASN A 30 18.53 2.19 -15.52
C ASN A 30 17.97 3.54 -15.03
N HIS A 31 16.66 3.65 -14.81
CA HIS A 31 16.02 4.86 -14.26
C HIS A 31 16.07 4.96 -12.72
N PHE A 32 16.69 4.00 -12.02
CA PHE A 32 16.97 4.09 -10.58
C PHE A 32 18.39 4.59 -10.27
N ARG A 33 19.30 4.68 -11.25
CA ARG A 33 20.68 5.18 -11.07
C ARG A 33 20.66 6.54 -10.37
N ASN A 34 21.49 6.72 -9.34
CA ASN A 34 21.60 7.93 -8.51
C ASN A 34 20.32 8.39 -7.77
N THR A 35 19.21 7.66 -7.83
CA THR A 35 18.02 7.96 -7.02
C THR A 35 18.31 7.79 -5.53
N ARG A 36 17.59 8.54 -4.68
CA ARG A 36 17.76 8.50 -3.22
C ARG A 36 16.49 8.05 -2.54
N GLY A 37 16.64 7.40 -1.39
CA GLY A 37 15.53 6.90 -0.61
C GLY A 37 15.91 6.55 0.82
N VAL A 38 14.96 5.92 1.50
CA VAL A 38 15.13 5.36 2.85
C VAL A 38 14.95 3.85 2.78
N LEU A 39 15.84 3.10 3.44
CA LEU A 39 15.71 1.65 3.58
C LEU A 39 14.47 1.35 4.44
N GLU A 40 13.44 0.74 3.86
CA GLU A 40 12.21 0.40 4.57
C GLU A 40 12.31 -0.98 5.23
N LYS A 41 12.88 -1.96 4.53
CA LYS A 41 13.09 -3.31 5.04
C LYS A 41 14.34 -3.95 4.46
N LEU A 42 15.04 -4.75 5.27
CA LEU A 42 16.10 -5.65 4.84
C LEU A 42 15.58 -7.11 4.79
N TYR A 43 16.09 -7.93 3.87
CA TYR A 43 15.77 -9.36 3.77
C TYR A 43 17.03 -10.22 3.88
N ASP A 44 16.87 -11.44 4.40
CA ASP A 44 17.96 -12.39 4.65
C ASP A 44 18.59 -12.96 3.36
N ASP A 45 17.97 -12.72 2.20
CA ASP A 45 18.45 -13.12 0.88
C ASP A 45 19.43 -12.12 0.23
N GLY A 46 19.71 -10.99 0.91
CA GLY A 46 20.57 -9.91 0.39
C GLY A 46 19.83 -8.86 -0.43
N THR A 47 18.49 -8.90 -0.48
CA THR A 47 17.67 -7.82 -1.05
C THR A 47 17.21 -6.83 0.03
N ALA A 48 16.83 -5.63 -0.41
CA ALA A 48 16.29 -4.57 0.43
C ALA A 48 15.15 -3.83 -0.27
N THR A 49 14.12 -3.49 0.50
CA THR A 49 13.04 -2.60 0.08
C THR A 49 13.47 -1.16 0.36
N VAL A 50 13.50 -0.32 -0.67
CA VAL A 50 13.83 1.11 -0.58
C VAL A 50 12.66 1.95 -1.05
N VAL A 51 12.31 2.96 -0.25
CA VAL A 51 11.29 3.97 -0.59
C VAL A 51 12.03 5.16 -1.17
N LEU A 52 11.88 5.40 -2.47
CA LEU A 52 12.52 6.50 -3.18
C LEU A 52 11.79 7.83 -2.95
N ASP A 53 12.56 8.91 -2.92
CA ASP A 53 12.06 10.28 -3.03
C ASP A 53 11.74 10.58 -4.50
N ALA A 54 10.46 10.86 -4.79
CA ALA A 54 9.98 11.22 -6.11
C ALA A 54 10.67 12.47 -6.69
N SER A 55 11.22 13.34 -5.84
CA SER A 55 12.04 14.50 -6.23
C SER A 55 13.35 14.10 -6.91
N THR A 56 13.81 12.86 -6.73
CA THR A 56 15.06 12.33 -7.30
C THR A 56 14.85 11.40 -8.50
N LEU A 57 13.60 11.08 -8.86
CA LEU A 57 13.28 10.27 -10.03
C LEU A 57 13.50 11.07 -11.34
N PRO A 58 13.91 10.42 -12.44
CA PRO A 58 13.89 11.02 -13.77
C PRO A 58 12.48 11.53 -14.13
N GLU A 59 12.41 12.65 -14.85
CA GLU A 59 11.15 13.38 -15.09
C GLU A 59 10.04 12.52 -15.72
N GLU A 60 10.36 11.64 -16.66
CA GLU A 60 9.40 10.70 -17.26
C GLU A 60 8.78 9.76 -16.20
N VAL A 61 9.61 9.21 -15.31
CA VAL A 61 9.19 8.29 -14.26
C VAL A 61 8.41 9.04 -13.17
N ARG A 62 8.86 10.25 -12.80
CA ARG A 62 8.16 11.13 -11.85
C ARG A 62 6.77 11.47 -12.37
N ARG A 63 6.67 11.97 -13.61
CA ARG A 63 5.38 12.28 -14.26
C ARG A 63 4.46 11.07 -14.32
N ARG A 64 4.98 9.89 -14.70
CA ARG A 64 4.18 8.66 -14.75
C ARG A 64 3.69 8.23 -13.37
N HIS A 65 4.47 8.45 -12.32
CA HIS A 65 4.06 8.21 -10.92
C HIS A 65 3.01 9.21 -10.44
N GLU A 66 3.11 10.48 -10.85
CA GLU A 66 2.10 11.51 -10.62
C GLU A 66 0.76 11.13 -11.30
N GLU A 67 0.78 10.79 -12.60
CA GLU A 67 -0.38 10.32 -13.37
C GLU A 67 -1.02 9.05 -12.75
N LEU A 68 -0.22 8.09 -12.29
CA LEU A 68 -0.69 6.90 -11.57
C LEU A 68 -1.32 7.25 -10.22
N THR A 69 -0.71 8.18 -9.47
CA THR A 69 -1.20 8.64 -8.16
C THR A 69 -2.53 9.38 -8.32
N GLU A 70 -2.69 10.23 -9.34
CA GLU A 70 -3.96 10.89 -9.65
C GLU A 70 -5.04 9.91 -10.10
N ALA A 71 -4.72 8.96 -10.98
CA ALA A 71 -5.65 7.92 -11.41
C ALA A 71 -6.13 7.04 -10.24
N ALA A 72 -5.21 6.67 -9.34
CA ALA A 72 -5.53 5.92 -8.13
C ALA A 72 -6.35 6.76 -7.12
N ARG A 73 -5.98 8.02 -6.88
CA ARG A 73 -6.73 8.98 -6.06
C ARG A 73 -8.15 9.16 -6.58
N LYS A 74 -8.31 9.37 -7.89
CA LYS A 74 -9.63 9.50 -8.53
C LYS A 74 -10.45 8.22 -8.36
N LYS A 75 -9.88 7.05 -8.66
CA LYS A 75 -10.58 5.77 -8.50
C LYS A 75 -10.98 5.50 -7.04
N TRP A 76 -10.14 5.87 -6.08
CA TRP A 76 -10.44 5.76 -4.65
C TRP A 76 -11.58 6.69 -4.23
N LEU A 77 -11.48 7.99 -4.57
CA LEU A 77 -12.54 8.97 -4.31
C LEU A 77 -13.86 8.55 -4.99
N ASP A 78 -13.81 8.09 -6.24
CA ASP A 78 -15.00 7.68 -6.99
C ASP A 78 -15.67 6.41 -6.40
N GLY A 79 -14.91 5.56 -5.71
CA GLY A 79 -15.44 4.45 -4.92
C GLY A 79 -16.10 4.85 -3.58
N LEU A 80 -15.96 6.09 -3.13
CA LEU A 80 -16.56 6.59 -1.88
C LEU A 80 -17.94 7.23 -2.14
N SER A 81 -18.88 7.00 -1.21
CA SER A 81 -20.17 7.70 -1.19
C SER A 81 -20.00 9.20 -0.91
N SER A 82 -20.99 10.01 -1.27
CA SER A 82 -20.98 11.47 -1.00
C SER A 82 -20.81 11.80 0.48
N GLU A 83 -21.46 11.05 1.38
CA GLU A 83 -21.31 11.19 2.84
C GLU A 83 -19.88 10.83 3.30
N ALA A 84 -19.26 9.79 2.73
CA ALA A 84 -17.88 9.42 3.06
C ALA A 84 -16.87 10.44 2.55
N ARG A 85 -17.05 10.98 1.33
CA ARG A 85 -16.23 12.08 0.80
C ARG A 85 -16.36 13.34 1.67
N ALA A 86 -17.55 13.66 2.17
CA ALA A 86 -17.80 14.81 3.03
C ALA A 86 -17.25 14.67 4.47
N ARG A 87 -16.92 13.45 4.93
CA ARG A 87 -16.25 13.22 6.23
C ARG A 87 -14.72 13.33 6.17
N LEU A 88 -14.10 13.18 5.00
CA LEU A 88 -12.64 13.22 4.85
C LEU A 88 -12.13 14.66 4.89
N THR A 89 -11.18 14.94 5.77
CA THR A 89 -10.42 16.20 5.77
C THR A 89 -9.62 16.37 4.47
N PRO A 90 -9.24 17.60 4.08
CA PRO A 90 -8.39 17.81 2.89
C PRO A 90 -7.03 17.10 2.98
N GLU A 91 -6.52 16.85 4.20
CA GLU A 91 -5.29 16.09 4.43
C GLU A 91 -5.51 14.58 4.19
N GLU A 92 -6.61 14.00 4.66
CA GLU A 92 -6.96 12.60 4.35
C GLU A 92 -7.31 12.40 2.87
N GLN A 93 -7.85 13.42 2.19
CA GLN A 93 -8.05 13.42 0.74
C GLN A 93 -6.72 13.51 -0.04
N GLN A 94 -5.58 13.78 0.61
CA GLN A 94 -4.27 13.91 -0.02
C GLN A 94 -3.59 12.54 -0.22
N PHE A 95 -4.20 11.74 -1.09
CA PHE A 95 -3.68 10.43 -1.49
C PHE A 95 -2.30 10.57 -2.17
N GLN A 96 -1.26 10.03 -1.53
CA GLN A 96 0.10 9.95 -2.06
C GLN A 96 0.54 8.49 -2.15
N MET A 97 1.02 8.06 -3.33
CA MET A 97 1.65 6.75 -3.49
C MET A 97 3.14 6.86 -3.17
N ARG A 98 3.63 5.96 -2.31
CA ARG A 98 5.08 5.80 -2.04
C ARG A 98 5.71 5.02 -3.20
N TYR A 99 6.82 5.52 -3.75
CA TYR A 99 7.54 4.83 -4.81
C TYR A 99 8.54 3.84 -4.18
N THR A 100 8.10 2.61 -3.98
CA THR A 100 8.87 1.56 -3.28
C THR A 100 9.44 0.55 -4.27
N ILE A 101 10.74 0.26 -4.19
CA ILE A 101 11.47 -0.66 -5.07
C ILE A 101 12.18 -1.76 -4.25
N LEU A 102 12.46 -2.88 -4.91
CA LEU A 102 13.30 -3.97 -4.38
C LEU A 102 14.65 -3.96 -5.11
N VAL A 103 15.75 -3.91 -4.38
CA VAL A 103 17.13 -3.80 -4.90
C VAL A 103 18.08 -4.70 -4.10
N ASN A 104 19.25 -5.03 -4.65
CA ASN A 104 20.28 -5.77 -3.90
C ASN A 104 21.01 -4.82 -2.92
N VAL A 105 21.46 -5.36 -1.79
CA VAL A 105 22.22 -4.59 -0.78
C VAL A 105 23.57 -4.09 -1.32
N ASP A 106 24.20 -4.84 -2.22
CA ASP A 106 25.45 -4.41 -2.89
C ASP A 106 25.28 -3.19 -3.81
N ASP A 107 24.03 -2.88 -4.21
CA ASP A 107 23.68 -1.75 -5.08
C ASP A 107 23.26 -0.48 -4.32
N LEU A 108 23.44 -0.50 -3.00
CA LEU A 108 23.12 0.61 -2.10
C LEU A 108 24.36 1.22 -1.48
N LEU A 109 24.60 2.49 -1.80
CA LEU A 109 25.53 3.34 -1.06
C LEU A 109 24.78 3.94 0.14
N PRO A 110 25.32 3.88 1.36
CA PRO A 110 24.81 4.73 2.45
C PRO A 110 24.96 6.19 2.03
N ALA A 111 23.87 6.95 2.04
CA ALA A 111 23.86 8.37 1.67
C ALA A 111 24.50 9.18 2.82
N GLY A 112 25.84 9.17 2.82
CA GLY A 112 26.74 9.46 3.93
C GLY A 112 26.22 10.41 5.02
N ALA A 113 25.53 9.84 6.01
CA ALA A 113 25.08 10.46 7.25
C ALA A 113 24.74 11.95 7.15
N ALA A 114 23.54 12.27 6.63
CA ALA A 114 22.89 13.55 6.87
C ALA A 114 22.75 13.78 8.39
N LYS A 115 23.74 14.47 8.99
CA LYS A 115 23.87 14.66 10.44
C LYS A 115 22.62 15.34 10.99
N LYS A 116 21.98 14.71 12.00
CA LYS A 116 20.87 15.21 12.84
C LYS A 116 20.57 16.72 12.69
N ALA A 117 19.75 17.06 11.70
CA ALA A 117 19.20 18.40 11.49
C ALA A 117 17.77 18.24 10.93
N ALA A 118 16.70 18.49 11.69
CA ALA A 118 16.66 18.94 13.09
C ALA A 118 15.55 18.23 13.90
N LYS A 119 15.92 17.73 15.10
CA LYS A 119 14.98 17.50 16.20
C LYS A 119 15.26 18.56 17.28
N ALA A 120 14.84 19.79 17.01
CA ALA A 120 15.18 20.97 17.80
C ALA A 120 14.04 22.01 17.85
N SER A 121 12.85 21.59 18.29
CA SER A 121 11.72 22.47 18.63
C SER A 121 11.15 22.12 20.01
N THR A 122 12.05 22.00 20.99
CA THR A 122 11.73 21.62 22.38
C THR A 122 11.09 22.78 23.14
N SER A 123 9.77 22.70 23.32
CA SER A 123 8.97 23.32 24.39
C SER A 123 9.24 24.79 24.77
N SER A 124 8.42 25.70 24.22
CA SER A 124 7.93 26.90 24.91
C SER A 124 6.47 26.65 25.33
N LYS A 125 6.23 26.02 26.48
CA LYS A 125 5.93 26.69 27.76
C LYS A 125 4.61 27.48 27.75
N ALA A 126 3.56 26.88 28.31
CA ALA A 126 2.27 27.51 28.57
C ALA A 126 2.26 28.33 29.89
N PRO A 127 1.25 29.21 30.05
CA PRO A 127 0.37 29.27 31.22
C PRO A 127 -1.05 28.77 30.81
N ALA A 128 -1.83 28.03 31.60
CA ALA A 128 -2.35 28.28 32.95
C ALA A 128 -3.22 29.57 33.02
N ALA A 129 -4.51 29.57 33.36
CA ALA A 129 -5.45 28.51 33.78
C ALA A 129 -6.83 28.72 33.05
N SER A 130 -7.94 27.99 33.25
CA SER A 130 -8.59 27.51 34.50
C SER A 130 -9.55 26.33 34.28
N ALA A 131 -9.83 25.57 35.34
CA ALA A 131 -10.98 24.63 35.47
C ALA A 131 -12.16 25.31 36.21
N PRO A 132 -13.39 24.73 36.29
CA PRO A 132 -13.74 23.47 37.02
C PRO A 132 -14.34 22.37 36.08
N ALA A 133 -14.39 21.05 36.34
CA ALA A 133 -14.83 20.17 37.47
C ALA A 133 -16.32 19.75 37.42
N GLU A 134 -16.73 18.45 37.42
CA GLU A 134 -16.04 17.20 36.96
C GLU A 134 -16.74 16.59 35.70
N GLU A 135 -17.70 15.65 35.68
CA GLU A 135 -18.51 14.91 36.69
C GLU A 135 -18.68 13.41 36.29
N LYS A 136 -19.25 12.57 37.17
CA LYS A 136 -19.69 11.18 36.86
C LYS A 136 -21.03 10.84 37.56
N PRO A 137 -21.88 10.01 36.93
CA PRO A 137 -21.99 8.64 37.44
C PRO A 137 -22.03 7.54 36.36
N ALA A 138 -21.66 6.32 36.76
CA ALA A 138 -21.67 5.13 35.90
C ALA A 138 -22.94 4.28 36.05
N ARG A 139 -23.25 3.43 35.05
CA ARG A 139 -24.19 2.30 35.21
C ARG A 139 -23.61 1.01 34.63
N LYS A 140 -23.81 -0.11 35.36
CA LYS A 140 -23.31 -1.47 35.04
C LYS A 140 -24.45 -2.39 34.56
N THR A 141 -24.11 -3.66 34.32
CA THR A 141 -24.96 -4.84 34.03
C THR A 141 -25.57 -4.85 32.61
N ALA A 142 -25.23 -5.80 31.73
CA ALA A 142 -25.53 -7.26 31.72
C ALA A 142 -27.02 -7.53 31.47
N THR A 143 -27.46 -8.54 30.70
CA THR A 143 -26.84 -9.75 30.09
C THR A 143 -26.97 -9.72 28.55
N GLY A 144 -26.43 -10.61 27.70
CA GLY A 144 -25.88 -11.96 27.85
C GLY A 144 -26.73 -12.97 27.06
N ALA A 145 -26.31 -13.31 25.83
CA ALA A 145 -26.97 -14.29 24.97
C ALA A 145 -25.94 -15.15 24.22
N LYS A 146 -25.97 -16.48 24.44
CA LYS A 146 -25.00 -17.45 23.92
C LYS A 146 -25.67 -18.32 22.85
N ALA A 147 -25.30 -18.13 21.58
CA ALA A 147 -25.78 -18.94 20.47
C ALA A 147 -24.60 -19.64 19.76
N SER A 148 -24.29 -20.85 20.21
CA SER A 148 -23.29 -21.74 19.59
C SER A 148 -23.95 -22.64 18.55
N ALA A 149 -23.41 -22.71 17.32
CA ALA A 149 -23.76 -23.76 16.37
C ALA A 149 -22.63 -24.10 15.37
N ALA A 150 -22.37 -25.41 15.26
CA ALA A 150 -21.85 -26.11 14.09
C ALA A 150 -20.65 -25.50 13.32
N SER A 151 -19.45 -25.86 13.77
CA SER A 151 -18.38 -26.22 12.83
C SER A 151 -18.86 -27.28 11.83
N ARG A 152 -18.75 -26.99 10.53
CA ARG A 152 -18.77 -27.99 9.44
C ARG A 152 -17.44 -27.82 8.69
N SER A 153 -16.48 -28.69 9.01
CA SER A 153 -16.16 -29.91 8.25
C SER A 153 -15.45 -29.59 6.93
N ALA A 154 -14.18 -30.00 6.84
CA ALA A 154 -13.37 -29.80 5.65
C ALA A 154 -13.89 -30.60 4.45
N GLY A 155 -13.50 -30.18 3.23
CA GLY A 155 -13.49 -31.07 2.07
C GLY A 155 -14.60 -30.88 1.03
N GLU A 156 -14.77 -29.67 0.49
CA GLU A 156 -14.89 -29.56 -0.97
C GLU A 156 -14.31 -28.23 -1.47
N SER A 157 -13.38 -28.30 -2.43
CA SER A 157 -12.89 -27.11 -3.14
C SER A 157 -14.03 -26.52 -3.98
N PRO A 158 -14.15 -25.18 -4.12
CA PRO A 158 -15.15 -24.60 -5.00
C PRO A 158 -14.89 -25.08 -6.43
N LYS A 159 -15.79 -25.92 -6.96
CA LYS A 159 -15.75 -26.41 -8.34
C LYS A 159 -15.86 -25.22 -9.28
N THR A 160 -14.73 -24.81 -9.85
CA THR A 160 -14.69 -23.80 -10.91
C THR A 160 -15.47 -24.33 -12.10
N LEU A 161 -16.66 -23.77 -12.35
CA LEU A 161 -17.47 -24.06 -13.52
C LEU A 161 -16.58 -23.95 -14.77
N THR A 162 -16.49 -25.02 -15.55
CA THR A 162 -15.71 -25.00 -16.78
C THR A 162 -16.48 -24.22 -17.84
N LEU A 163 -15.78 -23.77 -18.90
CA LEU A 163 -16.43 -23.08 -20.02
C LEU A 163 -17.59 -23.92 -20.57
N SER A 164 -17.40 -25.25 -20.68
CA SER A 164 -18.41 -26.21 -21.13
C SER A 164 -19.53 -26.52 -20.13
N ASP A 165 -19.51 -25.95 -18.93
CA ASP A 165 -20.67 -25.94 -18.02
C ASP A 165 -21.49 -24.66 -18.20
N LEU A 166 -20.81 -23.53 -18.49
CA LEU A 166 -21.45 -22.24 -18.82
C LEU A 166 -22.14 -22.29 -20.18
N GLU A 167 -21.49 -22.84 -21.21
CA GLU A 167 -22.03 -23.03 -22.57
C GLU A 167 -23.35 -23.82 -22.55
N LYS A 168 -23.42 -24.92 -21.76
CA LYS A 168 -24.63 -25.73 -21.61
C LYS A 168 -25.76 -24.97 -20.91
N ALA A 169 -25.43 -24.19 -19.87
CA ALA A 169 -26.41 -23.36 -19.16
C ALA A 169 -26.98 -22.26 -20.06
N GLU A 170 -26.17 -21.68 -20.95
CA GLU A 170 -26.62 -20.70 -21.95
C GLU A 170 -27.47 -21.36 -23.05
N GLU A 171 -27.09 -22.53 -23.56
CA GLU A 171 -27.88 -23.26 -24.55
C GLU A 171 -29.26 -23.67 -24.00
N GLU A 172 -29.33 -24.17 -22.76
CA GLU A 172 -30.60 -24.52 -22.12
C GLU A 172 -31.48 -23.28 -21.87
N ALA A 173 -30.88 -22.16 -21.45
CA ALA A 173 -31.58 -20.89 -21.29
C ALA A 173 -32.14 -20.35 -22.63
N LEU A 174 -31.35 -20.43 -23.71
CA LEU A 174 -31.78 -20.09 -25.07
C LEU A 174 -32.92 -20.99 -25.53
N ARG A 175 -32.81 -22.32 -25.35
CA ARG A 175 -33.84 -23.29 -25.72
C ARG A 175 -35.14 -23.07 -24.96
N ARG A 176 -35.07 -22.78 -23.66
CA ARG A 176 -36.23 -22.45 -22.82
C ARG A 176 -36.88 -21.13 -23.25
N ARG A 177 -36.09 -20.14 -23.66
CA ARG A 177 -36.58 -18.86 -24.20
C ARG A 177 -37.23 -19.01 -25.58
N GLN A 178 -36.68 -19.87 -26.45
CA GLN A 178 -37.27 -20.18 -27.77
C GLN A 178 -38.56 -20.99 -27.66
N ALA A 179 -38.64 -21.94 -26.72
CA ALA A 179 -39.89 -22.67 -26.43
C ALA A 179 -41.00 -21.69 -26.00
N LYS A 180 -40.71 -20.80 -25.04
CA LYS A 180 -41.63 -19.75 -24.56
C LYS A 180 -41.90 -18.63 -25.60
N ALA A 181 -41.26 -18.67 -26.77
CA ALA A 181 -41.53 -17.77 -27.90
C ALA A 181 -42.26 -18.47 -29.07
N ARG A 182 -42.72 -19.71 -28.85
CA ARG A 182 -43.52 -20.52 -29.78
C ARG A 182 -44.86 -21.01 -29.17
N GLU A 183 -45.18 -20.50 -27.98
CA GLU A 183 -46.40 -20.69 -27.19
C GLU A 183 -47.08 -19.32 -27.05
#